data_AF-A0A976GA31-F1
#
_entry.id   AF-A0A976GA31-F1
#
_cell.length_a   1.000
_cell.length_b   1.000
_cell.length_c   1.000
_cell.angle_alpha   90.00
_cell.angle_beta   90.00
_cell.angle_gamma   90.00
#
_symmetry.space_group_name_H-M   'P 1'
#
loop_
_entity.id
_entity.type
_entity.pdbx_description
1 polymer ?
#
loop_
_entity_poly.entity_id
_entity_poly.type
_entity_poly.pdbx_seq_one_letter_code
_entity_poly.pdbx_strand_id
1 'polypeptide(L)' 'MATSSISRVPALSADQELALAEIVGEHFGVNLSCAEFIDRLHLLCEDIAGFEAGELAGEMVQRIWIAYSRQGQ' A
#
# COMPACT_ATOMS: atom_id res chain seq x y z
N MET A 1 -25.28 -1.31 -23.07
CA MET A 1 -25.58 -0.28 -22.05
C MET A 1 -25.21 -0.84 -20.69
N ALA A 2 -24.54 -0.03 -19.88
CA ALA A 2 -24.07 -0.30 -18.51
C ALA A 2 -23.12 -1.49 -18.35
N THR A 3 -21.84 -1.30 -18.71
CA THR A 3 -20.78 -1.94 -17.92
C THR A 3 -20.89 -1.34 -16.53
N SER A 4 -21.45 -2.09 -15.59
CA SER A 4 -21.50 -1.73 -14.19
C SER A 4 -20.08 -1.35 -13.76
N SER A 5 -19.83 -0.06 -13.65
CA SER A 5 -18.66 0.51 -13.02
C SER A 5 -18.82 0.24 -11.53
N ILE A 6 -18.65 -1.03 -11.16
CA ILE A 6 -18.41 -1.41 -9.79
C ILE A 6 -16.94 -1.04 -9.64
N SER A 7 -16.69 0.21 -9.25
CA SER A 7 -15.43 0.59 -8.62
C SER A 7 -15.38 -0.18 -7.29
N ARG A 8 -15.11 -1.48 -7.40
CA ARG A 8 -14.71 -2.29 -6.26
C ARG A 8 -13.23 -2.00 -6.17
N VAL A 9 -12.87 -1.09 -5.29
CA VAL A 9 -11.57 -1.08 -4.61
C VAL A 9 -11.10 -2.53 -4.58
N PRO A 10 -10.12 -2.95 -5.39
CA PRO A 10 -9.65 -4.32 -5.33
C PRO A 10 -9.02 -4.41 -3.94
N ALA A 11 -9.71 -5.06 -3.00
CA ALA A 11 -9.14 -5.37 -1.71
C ALA A 11 -7.83 -6.09 -2.01
N LEU A 12 -6.69 -5.41 -1.79
CA LEU A 12 -5.40 -5.99 -2.13
C LEU A 12 -5.29 -7.28 -1.34
N SER A 13 -4.88 -8.33 -2.03
CA SER A 13 -4.65 -9.61 -1.38
C SER A 13 -3.46 -9.47 -0.43
N ALA A 14 -3.39 -10.32 0.60
CA ALA A 14 -2.28 -10.29 1.57
C ALA A 14 -0.89 -10.36 0.90
N ASP A 15 -0.80 -11.03 -0.24
CA ASP A 15 0.41 -11.10 -1.08
C ASP A 15 0.80 -9.74 -1.68
N GLN A 16 -0.19 -8.97 -2.15
CA GLN A 16 0.02 -7.62 -2.67
C GLN A 16 0.34 -6.62 -1.54
N GLU A 17 -0.31 -6.76 -0.38
CA GLU A 17 0.01 -5.96 0.81
C GLU A 17 1.48 -6.20 1.24
N LEU A 18 1.95 -7.45 1.20
CA LEU A 18 3.33 -7.81 1.48
C LEU A 18 4.28 -7.25 0.41
N ALA A 19 3.96 -7.40 -0.86
CA ALA A 19 4.77 -6.88 -1.95
C ALA A 19 4.93 -5.35 -1.87
N LEU A 20 3.87 -4.61 -1.52
CA LEU A 20 3.96 -3.17 -1.29
C LEU A 20 4.92 -2.82 -0.14
N ALA A 21 4.87 -3.58 0.96
CA ALA A 21 5.82 -3.41 2.05
C ALA A 21 7.27 -3.64 1.59
N GLU A 22 7.53 -4.70 0.82
CA GLU A 22 8.85 -5.01 0.27
C GLU A 22 9.34 -3.89 -0.65
N ILE A 23 8.51 -3.47 -1.61
CA ILE A 23 8.85 -2.40 -2.56
C ILE A 23 9.17 -1.10 -1.82
N VAL A 24 8.39 -0.73 -0.80
CA VAL A 24 8.66 0.45 0.03
C VAL A 24 10.00 0.31 0.76
N GLY A 25 10.31 -0.87 1.31
CA GLY A 25 11.59 -1.15 1.95
C GLY A 25 12.79 -1.11 1.01
N GLU A 26 12.65 -1.66 -0.20
CA GLU A 26 13.70 -1.66 -1.22
C GLU A 26 13.94 -0.26 -1.80
N HIS A 27 12.88 0.51 -2.05
CA HIS A 27 13.00 1.86 -2.64
C HIS A 27 13.39 2.94 -1.63
N PHE A 28 12.88 2.87 -0.40
CA PHE A 28 13.02 3.95 0.59
C PHE A 28 13.80 3.56 1.84
N GLY A 29 14.15 2.28 1.99
CA GLY A 29 14.89 1.74 3.14
C GLY A 29 13.98 1.11 4.20
N VAL A 30 14.57 0.29 5.07
CA VAL A 30 13.87 -0.51 6.12
C VAL A 30 13.71 0.21 7.46
N ASN A 31 14.13 1.48 7.56
CA ASN A 31 14.17 2.24 8.81
C ASN A 31 13.25 3.48 8.77
N LEU A 32 12.09 3.35 8.13
CA LEU A 32 11.08 4.42 8.06
C LEU A 32 10.24 4.46 9.35
N SER A 33 9.90 5.66 9.79
CA SER A 33 8.85 5.84 10.81
C SER A 33 7.47 5.52 10.22
N CYS A 34 6.50 5.14 11.05
CA CYS A 34 5.13 4.85 10.59
C CYS A 34 4.54 5.99 9.74
N ALA A 35 4.73 7.26 10.13
CA ALA A 35 4.28 8.39 9.33
C ALA A 35 4.98 8.50 7.96
N GLU A 36 6.31 8.28 7.92
CA GLU A 36 7.06 8.29 6.65
C GLU A 36 6.67 7.12 5.76
N PHE A 37 6.43 5.95 6.34
CA PHE A 37 5.97 4.79 5.61
C PHE A 37 4.63 5.05 4.91
N ILE A 38 3.67 5.65 5.60
CA ILE A 38 2.35 5.98 5.03
C ILE A 38 2.50 6.98 3.88
N ASP A 39 3.33 8.01 4.06
CA ASP A 39 3.61 9.01 3.03
C ASP A 39 4.25 8.37 1.77
N ARG A 40 5.25 7.49 1.96
CA ARG A 40 5.90 6.77 0.84
C ARG A 40 5.00 5.75 0.18
N LEU A 41 4.15 5.07 0.95
CA LEU A 41 3.17 4.14 0.42
C LEU A 41 2.14 4.88 -0.45
N HIS A 42 1.67 6.05 0.00
CA HIS A 42 0.80 6.90 -0.82
C HIS A 42 1.49 7.35 -2.10
N LEU A 43 2.74 7.83 -2.02
CA LEU A 43 3.52 8.23 -3.19
C LEU A 43 3.68 7.08 -4.21
N LEU A 44 3.96 5.87 -3.72
CA LEU A 44 4.06 4.68 -4.56
C LEU A 44 2.72 4.35 -5.24
N CYS A 45 1.63 4.45 -4.47
CA CYS A 45 0.28 4.25 -4.96
C CYS A 45 -0.16 5.30 -5.99
N GLU A 46 0.24 6.56 -5.84
CA GLU A 46 -0.03 7.61 -6.83
C GLU A 46 0.68 7.38 -8.17
N ASP A 47 1.83 6.70 -8.17
CA ASP A 47 2.55 6.31 -9.40
C ASP A 47 1.88 5.11 -10.12
N ILE A 48 1.13 4.29 -9.38
CA ILE A 48 0.41 3.14 -9.92
C ILE A 48 -0.84 3.63 -10.66
N ALA A 49 -0.82 3.55 -11.98
CA ALA A 49 -1.94 3.93 -12.83
C ALA A 49 -3.25 3.20 -12.43
N GLY A 50 -4.23 3.97 -11.96
CA GLY A 50 -5.54 3.47 -11.54
C GLY A 50 -5.68 3.19 -10.05
N PHE A 51 -4.74 3.63 -9.22
CA PHE A 51 -4.81 3.54 -7.78
C PHE A 51 -4.94 4.94 -7.18
N GLU A 52 -6.09 5.27 -6.57
CA GLU A 52 -6.21 6.53 -5.82
C GLU A 52 -5.67 6.34 -4.40
N ALA A 53 -4.80 7.22 -3.90
CA ALA A 53 -4.30 7.14 -2.52
C ALA A 53 -5.44 7.15 -1.46
N GLY A 54 -6.62 7.66 -1.82
CA GLY A 54 -7.84 7.58 -1.00
C GLY A 54 -8.49 6.19 -0.91
N GLU A 55 -8.08 5.22 -1.73
CA GLU A 55 -8.56 3.84 -1.71
C GLU A 55 -7.89 2.97 -0.63
N LEU A 56 -6.77 3.42 -0.06
CA LEU A 56 -6.14 2.73 1.06
C LEU A 56 -6.94 2.96 2.34
N ALA A 57 -7.79 1.99 2.68
CA ALA A 57 -8.44 1.98 3.98
C ALA A 57 -7.39 1.97 5.11
N GLY A 58 -7.63 2.72 6.20
CA GLY A 58 -6.66 2.79 7.31
C GLY A 58 -6.27 1.41 7.88
N GLU A 59 -7.19 0.44 7.87
CA GLU A 59 -6.90 -0.95 8.27
C GLU A 59 -5.89 -1.64 7.34
N MET A 60 -5.94 -1.33 6.05
CA MET A 60 -5.05 -1.87 5.03
C MET A 60 -3.64 -1.30 5.18
N VAL A 61 -3.54 0.02 5.35
CA VAL A 61 -2.26 0.69 5.65
C VAL A 61 -1.61 0.09 6.90
N GLN A 62 -2.40 -0.18 7.94
CA GLN A 62 -1.92 -0.83 9.16
C GLN A 62 -1.39 -2.26 8.89
N ARG A 63 -2.05 -3.05 8.04
CA ARG A 63 -1.56 -4.40 7.68
C ARG A 63 -0.25 -4.35 6.92
N ILE A 64 -0.15 -3.47 5.92
CA ILE A 64 1.07 -3.27 5.13
C ILE A 64 2.21 -2.78 6.05
N TRP A 65 1.93 -1.86 6.98
CA TRP A 65 2.90 -1.43 7.99
C TRP A 65 3.38 -2.58 8.90
N ILE A 66 2.49 -3.44 9.38
CA ILE A 66 2.87 -4.61 10.19
C ILE A 66 3.75 -5.57 9.37
N ALA A 67 3.45 -5.76 8.09
CA ALA A 67 4.26 -6.58 7.20
C ALA A 67 5.66 -5.97 7.00
N TYR A 68 5.74 -4.67 6.72
CA TYR A 68 7.00 -3.93 6.59
C TYR A 68 7.85 -3.98 7.87
N SER A 69 7.23 -3.73 9.02
CA SER A 69 7.93 -3.75 10.31
C SER A 69 8.48 -5.14 10.66
N ARG A 70 7.90 -6.22 10.12
CA ARG A 70 8.44 -7.58 10.27
C ARG A 70 9.63 -7.88 9.35
N GLN A 71 9.78 -7.13 8.26
CA GLN A 71 10.90 -7.28 7.32
C GLN A 71 12.17 -6.55 7.80
N GLY A 72 12.00 -5.48 8.58
CA GLY A 72 13.10 -4.67 9.12
C GLY A 72 13.61 -5.08 10.51
N GLN A 73 13.07 -6.15 11.11
CA GLN A 73 13.58 -6.76 12.35
C GLN A 73 14.59 -7.87 12.07
#